data_AF-A0A098EFV8-F1
#
_entry.id   AF-A0A098EFV8-F1
#
_cell.length_a   1.000
_cell.length_b   1.000
_cell.length_c   1.000
_cell.angle_alpha   90.00
_cell.angle_beta   90.00
_cell.angle_gamma   90.00
#
_symmetry.space_group_name_H-M   'P 1'
#
loop_
_entity.id
_entity.type
_entity.pdbx_description
1 polymer ?
#
loop_
_entity_poly.entity_id
_entity_poly.type
_entity_poly.pdbx_seq_one_letter_code
_entity_poly.pdbx_strand_id
1 'polypeptide(L)'
;MQSIGNMCKNKLIIAAAGSGKTTYLVNQARNIKDQNVLITTYTEANEEEIRKKFNGRIPKNITIQTWFSFLLQHGVRPYQSVLNDELHNKKIGFFLVSGISAQYKSEEKKFNEHYFTKDFKIYSDKISKFVMKCDEKTNKEVMNRISRIYPNIFIDEVQDLAGYDLEILKLLFNSSSDILLVGDPRQGTYSTNNARKNNKFKQSQITYFF
;
A
#
# COMPACT_ATOMS: atom_id res chain seq x y z
N MET A 1 39.72 7.17 -3.70
CA MET A 1 38.36 7.75 -3.68
C MET A 1 37.36 6.61 -3.62
N GLN A 2 36.84 6.29 -2.43
CA GLN A 2 35.69 5.39 -2.32
C GLN A 2 34.44 6.26 -2.28
N SER A 3 33.67 6.21 -3.36
CA SER A 3 32.28 6.65 -3.37
C SER A 3 31.48 5.60 -2.62
N ILE A 4 31.27 5.77 -1.32
CA ILE A 4 30.16 5.13 -0.61
C ILE A 4 28.94 6.00 -0.91
N GLY A 5 28.40 5.84 -2.13
CA GLY A 5 27.17 6.49 -2.53
C GLY A 5 26.01 5.77 -1.86
N ASN A 6 25.58 6.28 -0.69
CA ASN A 6 24.30 5.89 -0.11
C ASN A 6 23.21 6.47 -1.03
N MET A 7 22.84 5.71 -2.07
CA MET A 7 21.75 6.09 -2.98
C MET A 7 20.48 6.15 -2.14
N CYS A 8 19.80 7.30 -2.09
CA CYS A 8 18.55 7.42 -1.34
C CYS A 8 17.56 6.35 -1.83
N LYS A 9 17.35 5.34 -0.99
CA LYS A 9 16.50 4.17 -1.18
C LYS A 9 15.03 4.52 -1.39
N ASN A 10 14.58 5.56 -0.70
CA ASN A 10 13.22 6.08 -0.78
C ASN A 10 13.24 7.39 -1.57
N LYS A 11 12.47 7.48 -2.65
CA LYS A 11 12.40 8.66 -3.52
C LYS A 11 10.96 9.10 -3.70
N LEU A 12 10.64 10.34 -3.34
CA LEU A 12 9.35 10.97 -3.63
C LEU A 12 9.50 11.96 -4.79
N ILE A 13 8.60 11.87 -5.77
CA ILE A 13 8.48 12.82 -6.86
C ILE A 13 7.13 13.51 -6.78
N ILE A 14 7.17 14.80 -6.49
CA ILE A 14 5.99 15.67 -6.53
C ILE A 14 5.93 16.29 -7.92
N ALA A 15 4.86 16.02 -8.65
CA ALA A 15 4.70 16.54 -10.01
C ALA A 15 3.24 16.90 -10.29
N ALA A 16 3.04 17.94 -11.10
CA ALA A 16 1.72 18.47 -11.43
C ALA A 16 0.84 17.47 -12.23
N ALA A 17 -0.46 17.72 -12.28
CA ALA A 17 -1.36 17.11 -13.28
C ALA A 17 -0.76 17.19 -14.69
N GLY A 18 -0.84 16.10 -15.46
CA GLY A 18 -0.34 16.07 -16.83
C GLY A 18 1.19 16.11 -17.00
N SER A 19 1.96 16.15 -15.91
CA SER A 19 3.44 16.17 -15.96
C SER A 19 4.10 14.86 -16.42
N GLY A 20 3.32 13.79 -16.60
CA GLY A 20 3.84 12.47 -16.96
C GLY A 20 4.35 11.64 -15.78
N LYS A 21 3.96 11.94 -14.53
CA LYS A 21 4.38 11.23 -13.32
C LYS A 21 4.23 9.70 -13.39
N THR A 22 3.08 9.21 -13.83
CA THR A 22 2.83 7.77 -14.00
C THR A 22 3.68 7.19 -15.13
N THR A 23 3.90 7.94 -16.22
CA THR A 23 4.79 7.53 -17.32
C THR A 23 6.24 7.41 -16.86
N TYR A 24 6.70 8.35 -16.03
CA TYR A 24 8.01 8.28 -15.40
C TYR A 24 8.13 7.01 -14.56
N LEU A 25 7.15 6.73 -13.69
CA LEU A 25 7.13 5.53 -12.84
C LEU A 25 7.20 4.24 -13.67
N VAL A 26 6.40 4.13 -14.73
CA VAL A 26 6.43 2.99 -15.67
C VAL A 26 7.79 2.84 -16.36
N ASN A 27 8.41 3.94 -16.78
CA ASN A 27 9.72 3.90 -17.42
C ASN A 27 10.83 3.48 -16.43
N GLN A 28 10.77 3.93 -15.18
CA GLN A 28 11.69 3.43 -14.14
C GLN A 28 11.51 1.92 -13.95
N ALA A 29 10.27 1.42 -13.94
CA ALA A 29 10.00 0.01 -13.71
C ALA A 29 10.54 -0.85 -14.87
N ARG A 30 10.40 -0.35 -16.11
CA ARG A 30 10.96 -1.01 -17.31
C ARG A 30 12.48 -1.13 -17.29
N ASN A 31 13.19 -0.24 -16.59
CA ASN A 31 14.65 -0.27 -16.52
C ASN A 31 15.17 -1.36 -15.57
N ILE A 32 14.31 -1.92 -14.71
CA ILE A 32 14.66 -2.99 -13.78
C ILE A 32 14.39 -4.34 -14.46
N LYS A 33 15.44 -5.13 -14.71
CA LYS A 33 15.36 -6.40 -15.46
C LYS A 33 15.45 -7.64 -14.56
N ASP A 34 16.28 -7.58 -13.53
CA ASP A 34 16.70 -8.77 -12.76
C ASP A 34 16.03 -8.86 -11.37
N GLN A 35 15.12 -7.94 -11.06
CA GLN A 35 14.43 -7.88 -9.79
C GLN A 35 12.94 -7.69 -9.99
N ASN A 36 12.16 -8.21 -9.04
CA ASN A 36 10.73 -8.01 -9.04
C ASN A 36 10.37 -6.57 -8.66
N VAL A 37 9.41 -6.01 -9.39
CA VAL A 37 8.87 -4.67 -9.17
C VAL A 37 7.37 -4.78 -8.90
N LEU A 38 6.92 -4.19 -7.80
CA LEU A 38 5.52 -3.92 -7.57
C LEU A 38 5.23 -2.48 -8.00
N ILE A 39 4.22 -2.29 -8.86
CA ILE A 39 3.60 -1.00 -9.10
C ILE A 39 2.21 -1.03 -8.47
N THR A 40 1.94 -0.10 -7.56
CA THR A 40 0.65 0.01 -6.88
C THR A 40 0.07 1.41 -6.99
N THR A 41 -1.25 1.47 -7.08
CA THR A 41 -2.05 2.72 -7.10
C THR A 41 -3.35 2.51 -6.33
N TYR A 42 -4.15 3.54 -6.15
CA TYR A 42 -5.35 3.45 -5.33
C TYR A 42 -6.55 2.80 -6.06
N THR A 43 -6.89 3.28 -7.25
CA THR A 43 -8.12 2.89 -7.96
C THR A 43 -7.85 1.84 -9.03
N GLU A 44 -8.86 1.03 -9.35
CA GLU A 44 -8.81 0.08 -10.47
C GLU A 44 -8.64 0.81 -11.81
N ALA A 45 -9.25 1.99 -11.97
CA ALA A 45 -9.09 2.80 -13.18
C ALA A 45 -7.63 3.25 -13.42
N ASN A 46 -6.95 3.70 -12.36
CA ASN A 46 -5.53 4.09 -12.45
C ASN A 46 -4.65 2.87 -12.73
N GLU A 47 -4.98 1.73 -12.13
CA GLU A 47 -4.30 0.45 -12.33
C GLU A 47 -4.34 0.03 -13.80
N GLU A 48 -5.54 0.10 -14.41
CA GLU A 48 -5.72 -0.14 -15.84
C GLU A 48 -4.96 0.86 -16.71
N GLU A 49 -4.90 2.14 -16.33
CA GLU A 49 -4.13 3.16 -17.05
C GLU A 49 -2.64 2.81 -17.05
N ILE A 50 -2.09 2.42 -15.88
CA ILE A 50 -0.70 1.97 -15.75
C ILE A 50 -0.45 0.78 -16.67
N ARG A 51 -1.33 -0.23 -16.67
CA ARG A 51 -1.23 -1.39 -17.58
C ARG A 51 -1.21 -0.98 -19.06
N LYS A 52 -2.07 -0.03 -19.46
CA LYS A 52 -2.13 0.46 -20.85
C LYS A 52 -0.80 1.09 -21.27
N LYS A 53 -0.08 1.78 -20.37
CA LYS A 53 1.26 2.33 -20.66
C LYS A 53 2.34 1.26 -20.92
N PHE A 54 2.08 -0.01 -20.56
CA PHE A 54 2.92 -1.14 -20.95
C PHE A 54 2.64 -1.66 -22.38
N ASN A 55 1.70 -1.06 -23.12
CA ASN A 55 1.35 -1.43 -24.49
C ASN A 55 0.99 -2.93 -24.63
N GLY A 56 0.30 -3.48 -23.63
CA GLY A 56 -0.13 -4.88 -23.60
C GLY A 56 0.96 -5.91 -23.30
N ARG A 57 2.22 -5.50 -23.09
CA ARG A 57 3.34 -6.39 -22.75
C ARG A 57 3.98 -5.98 -21.44
N ILE A 58 3.47 -6.54 -20.34
CA ILE A 58 4.04 -6.36 -19.00
C ILE A 58 5.15 -7.41 -18.80
N PRO A 59 6.40 -7.01 -18.51
CA PRO A 59 7.47 -7.93 -18.13
C PRO A 59 7.08 -8.83 -16.95
N LYS A 60 7.53 -10.09 -16.95
CA LYS A 60 7.17 -11.10 -15.92
C LYS A 60 7.57 -10.69 -14.50
N ASN A 61 8.61 -9.88 -14.36
CA ASN A 61 9.10 -9.38 -13.08
C ASN A 61 8.28 -8.18 -12.56
N ILE A 62 7.33 -7.64 -13.33
CA ILE A 62 6.52 -6.48 -12.94
C ILE A 62 5.11 -6.95 -12.58
N THR A 63 4.72 -6.68 -11.34
CA THR A 63 3.35 -6.85 -10.86
C THR A 63 2.68 -5.49 -10.73
N ILE A 64 1.47 -5.35 -11.29
CA ILE A 64 0.64 -4.14 -11.20
C ILE A 64 -0.64 -4.55 -10.48
N GLN A 65 -1.02 -3.82 -9.43
CA GLN A 65 -2.25 -4.07 -8.68
C GLN A 65 -2.65 -2.86 -7.83
N THR A 66 -3.89 -2.83 -7.34
CA THR A 66 -4.31 -1.77 -6.40
C THR A 66 -3.68 -1.94 -5.02
N TRP A 67 -3.61 -0.85 -4.26
CA TRP A 67 -3.06 -0.81 -2.90
C TRP A 67 -3.74 -1.82 -1.98
N PHE A 68 -5.08 -1.90 -2.05
CA PHE A 68 -5.84 -2.87 -1.26
C PHE A 68 -5.63 -4.31 -1.71
N SER A 69 -5.50 -4.56 -3.02
CA SER A 69 -5.18 -5.90 -3.53
C SER A 69 -3.81 -6.36 -3.04
N PHE A 70 -2.81 -5.46 -3.09
CA PHE A 70 -1.48 -5.68 -2.54
C PHE A 70 -1.53 -6.05 -1.06
N LEU A 71 -2.19 -5.24 -0.23
CA LEU A 71 -2.29 -5.50 1.21
C LEU A 71 -3.06 -6.78 1.51
N LEU A 72 -4.14 -7.08 0.78
CA LEU A 72 -4.91 -8.29 0.98
C LEU A 72 -4.09 -9.54 0.64
N GLN A 73 -3.42 -9.52 -0.51
CA GLN A 73 -2.64 -10.66 -1.03
C GLN A 73 -1.39 -10.93 -0.20
N HIS A 74 -0.65 -9.90 0.19
CA HIS A 74 0.67 -10.06 0.80
C HIS A 74 0.69 -9.77 2.30
N GLY A 75 -0.19 -8.90 2.80
CA GLY A 75 -0.24 -8.51 4.21
C GLY A 75 -1.29 -9.26 5.04
N VAL A 76 -2.48 -9.52 4.49
CA VAL A 76 -3.58 -10.15 5.23
C VAL A 76 -3.54 -11.66 5.12
N ARG A 77 -3.74 -12.21 3.91
CA ARG A 77 -3.97 -13.66 3.73
C ARG A 77 -2.87 -14.56 4.29
N PRO A 78 -1.56 -14.27 4.10
CA PRO A 78 -0.50 -15.13 4.64
C PRO A 78 -0.38 -15.07 6.16
N TYR A 79 -0.94 -14.02 6.78
CA TYR A 79 -0.80 -13.72 8.21
C TYR A 79 -2.14 -13.63 8.93
N GLN A 80 -3.21 -14.15 8.32
CA GLN A 80 -4.58 -13.94 8.81
C GLN A 80 -4.81 -14.57 10.19
N SER A 81 -4.13 -15.69 10.49
CA SER A 81 -4.22 -16.35 11.81
C SER A 81 -3.39 -15.66 12.90
N VAL A 82 -2.49 -14.73 12.56
CA VAL A 82 -1.60 -14.09 13.53
C VAL A 82 -2.37 -13.39 14.63
N LEU A 83 -3.46 -12.69 14.28
CA LEU A 83 -4.26 -11.92 15.24
C LEU A 83 -5.41 -12.74 15.84
N ASN A 84 -5.92 -13.74 15.12
CA ASN A 84 -6.96 -14.65 15.60
C ASN A 84 -6.87 -16.00 14.87
N ASP A 85 -6.63 -17.08 15.60
CA ASP A 85 -6.48 -18.44 15.04
C ASP A 85 -7.74 -18.94 14.33
N GLU A 86 -8.94 -18.43 14.67
CA GLU A 86 -10.19 -18.76 13.98
C GLU A 86 -10.18 -18.40 12.49
N LEU A 87 -9.30 -17.47 12.10
CA LEU A 87 -9.15 -17.03 10.71
C LEU A 87 -8.31 -18.00 9.88
N HIS A 88 -7.61 -18.96 10.47
CA HIS A 88 -6.63 -19.80 9.77
C HIS A 88 -7.18 -20.43 8.47
N ASN A 89 -8.38 -21.02 8.54
CA ASN A 89 -9.03 -21.69 7.40
C ASN A 89 -10.06 -20.82 6.68
N LYS A 90 -10.15 -19.51 7.00
CA LYS A 90 -11.14 -18.62 6.38
C LYS A 90 -10.58 -18.03 5.10
N LYS A 91 -11.42 -17.97 4.06
CA LYS A 91 -11.10 -17.21 2.85
C LYS A 91 -11.42 -15.74 3.08
N ILE A 92 -10.39 -14.95 3.38
CA ILE A 92 -10.59 -13.51 3.60
C ILE A 92 -10.81 -12.80 2.26
N GLY A 93 -12.00 -12.21 2.14
CA GLY A 93 -12.39 -11.33 1.04
C GLY A 93 -12.11 -9.86 1.35
N PHE A 94 -12.59 -8.96 0.49
CA PHE A 94 -12.42 -7.51 0.63
C PHE A 94 -13.78 -6.81 0.52
N PHE A 95 -13.99 -5.78 1.34
CA PHE A 95 -15.20 -4.95 1.31
C PHE A 95 -14.82 -3.48 1.37
N LEU A 96 -15.07 -2.77 0.26
CA LEU A 96 -14.85 -1.33 0.16
C LEU A 96 -15.91 -0.58 0.98
N VAL A 97 -15.47 0.32 1.86
CA VAL A 97 -16.35 1.20 2.64
C VAL A 97 -16.13 2.67 2.30
N SER A 98 -17.22 3.44 2.21
CA SER A 98 -17.17 4.89 1.95
C SER A 98 -17.02 5.74 3.22
N GLY A 99 -16.84 5.12 4.39
CA GLY A 99 -16.86 5.77 5.70
C GLY A 99 -16.12 4.97 6.76
N ILE A 100 -16.41 5.25 8.04
CA ILE A 100 -15.83 4.51 9.16
C ILE A 100 -16.62 3.22 9.35
N SER A 101 -15.99 2.07 9.08
CA SER A 101 -16.60 0.77 9.37
C SER A 101 -16.59 0.46 10.87
N ALA A 102 -17.47 -0.45 11.28
CA ALA A 102 -17.50 -1.03 12.62
C ALA A 102 -17.56 0.00 13.76
N GLN A 103 -18.38 1.05 13.59
CA GLN A 103 -18.56 2.07 14.62
C GLN A 103 -19.00 1.42 15.95
N TYR A 104 -18.39 1.85 17.04
CA TYR A 104 -18.64 1.35 18.40
C TYR A 104 -18.29 -0.13 18.62
N LYS A 105 -17.59 -0.79 17.68
CA LYS A 105 -17.03 -2.14 17.87
C LYS A 105 -15.57 -1.99 18.28
N SER A 106 -15.27 -2.19 19.56
CA SER A 106 -13.87 -2.17 20.02
C SER A 106 -13.14 -3.38 19.49
N GLU A 107 -11.89 -3.18 19.06
CA GLU A 107 -11.01 -4.23 18.56
C GLU A 107 -10.84 -5.37 19.59
N GLU A 108 -10.66 -5.02 20.87
CA GLU A 108 -10.43 -5.97 21.95
C GLU A 108 -11.64 -6.85 22.28
N LYS A 109 -12.87 -6.29 22.20
CA LYS A 109 -14.09 -7.01 22.63
C LYS A 109 -14.85 -7.63 21.46
N LYS A 110 -14.68 -7.08 20.26
CA LYS A 110 -15.46 -7.41 19.05
C LYS A 110 -14.53 -7.48 17.84
N PHE A 111 -13.47 -8.28 17.96
CA PHE A 111 -12.40 -8.37 16.97
C PHE A 111 -12.92 -8.66 15.56
N ASN A 112 -13.77 -9.68 15.42
CA ASN A 112 -14.31 -10.09 14.13
C ASN A 112 -15.15 -8.96 13.50
N GLU A 113 -16.06 -8.35 14.26
CA GLU A 113 -16.87 -7.22 13.73
C GLU A 113 -16.08 -5.94 13.53
N HIS A 114 -14.94 -5.77 14.22
CA HIS A 114 -14.06 -4.61 14.05
C HIS A 114 -13.37 -4.61 12.70
N TYR A 115 -12.95 -5.78 12.22
CA TYR A 115 -12.15 -5.92 11.01
C TYR A 115 -12.94 -6.43 9.80
N PHE A 116 -13.96 -7.26 10.03
CA PHE A 116 -14.60 -8.03 8.98
C PHE A 116 -16.13 -7.88 8.97
N THR A 117 -16.69 -8.04 7.78
CA THR A 117 -18.11 -8.37 7.62
C THR A 117 -18.40 -9.78 8.15
N LYS A 118 -19.69 -10.12 8.30
CA LYS A 118 -20.12 -11.47 8.73
C LYS A 118 -19.64 -12.59 7.79
N ASP A 119 -19.42 -12.27 6.51
CA ASP A 119 -18.89 -13.18 5.48
C ASP A 119 -17.35 -13.11 5.33
N PHE A 120 -16.63 -12.62 6.36
CA PHE A 120 -15.17 -12.56 6.42
C PHE A 120 -14.51 -11.74 5.30
N LYS A 121 -15.15 -10.65 4.86
CA LYS A 121 -14.52 -9.64 4.03
C LYS A 121 -13.93 -8.55 4.91
N ILE A 122 -12.64 -8.27 4.75
CA ILE A 122 -11.98 -7.22 5.51
C ILE A 122 -12.42 -5.84 5.01
N TYR A 123 -12.69 -4.92 5.93
CA TYR A 123 -13.06 -3.55 5.60
C TYR A 123 -11.86 -2.76 5.06
N SER A 124 -12.06 -1.98 4.00
CA SER A 124 -10.99 -1.19 3.37
C SER A 124 -10.34 -0.17 4.31
N ASP A 125 -11.09 0.43 5.24
CA ASP A 125 -10.55 1.37 6.23
C ASP A 125 -9.78 0.68 7.39
N LYS A 126 -9.85 -0.66 7.47
CA LYS A 126 -9.24 -1.48 8.53
C LYS A 126 -8.08 -2.35 8.05
N ILE A 127 -7.99 -2.61 6.74
CA ILE A 127 -6.98 -3.50 6.17
C ILE A 127 -5.55 -3.12 6.56
N SER A 128 -5.20 -1.84 6.48
CA SER A 128 -3.85 -1.35 6.77
C SER A 128 -3.53 -1.42 8.25
N LYS A 129 -4.54 -1.19 9.12
CA LYS A 129 -4.42 -1.41 10.57
C LYS A 129 -4.18 -2.90 10.87
N PHE A 130 -4.91 -3.80 10.21
CA PHE A 130 -4.75 -5.24 10.39
C PHE A 130 -3.33 -5.68 10.00
N VAL A 131 -2.85 -5.26 8.81
CA VAL A 131 -1.51 -5.58 8.33
C VAL A 131 -0.43 -5.05 9.29
N MET A 132 -0.56 -3.80 9.75
CA MET A 132 0.37 -3.21 10.72
C MET A 132 0.43 -4.02 12.02
N LYS A 133 -0.72 -4.50 12.52
CA LYS A 133 -0.80 -5.35 13.72
C LYS A 133 -0.19 -6.73 13.51
N CYS A 134 -0.39 -7.34 12.33
CA CYS A 134 0.28 -8.58 11.99
C CYS A 134 1.80 -8.41 11.92
N ASP A 135 2.28 -7.32 11.32
CA ASP A 135 3.72 -7.03 11.22
C ASP A 135 4.35 -6.83 12.60
N GLU A 136 3.68 -6.08 13.49
CA GLU A 136 4.08 -5.91 14.89
C GLU A 136 4.18 -7.26 15.62
N LYS A 137 3.13 -8.08 15.56
CA LYS A 137 3.06 -9.37 16.28
C LYS A 137 4.01 -10.43 15.72
N THR A 138 4.42 -10.31 14.46
CA THR A 138 5.37 -11.22 13.80
C THR A 138 6.79 -10.69 13.75
N ASN A 139 7.09 -9.61 14.49
CA ASN A 139 8.42 -9.00 14.53
C ASN A 139 8.94 -8.62 13.12
N LYS A 140 8.12 -7.87 12.37
CA LYS A 140 8.40 -7.33 11.02
C LYS A 140 8.36 -8.35 9.88
N GLU A 141 7.92 -9.57 10.13
CA GLU A 141 8.01 -10.62 9.13
C GLU A 141 7.08 -10.39 7.92
N VAL A 142 5.99 -9.63 8.09
CA VAL A 142 5.13 -9.23 6.98
C VAL A 142 5.90 -8.36 5.99
N MET A 143 6.56 -7.31 6.49
CA MET A 143 7.36 -6.42 5.65
C MET A 143 8.61 -7.10 5.10
N ASN A 144 9.28 -7.94 5.88
CA ASN A 144 10.44 -8.70 5.41
C ASN A 144 10.08 -9.62 4.24
N ARG A 145 8.94 -10.32 4.33
CA ARG A 145 8.45 -11.16 3.23
C ARG A 145 8.08 -10.34 2.00
N ILE A 146 7.38 -9.22 2.19
CA ILE A 146 7.05 -8.29 1.09
C ILE A 146 8.33 -7.84 0.39
N SER A 147 9.37 -7.45 1.13
CA SER A 147 10.62 -6.98 0.53
C SER A 147 11.42 -8.07 -0.19
N ARG A 148 11.34 -9.32 0.25
CA ARG A 148 11.92 -10.45 -0.49
C ARG A 148 11.18 -10.72 -1.80
N ILE A 149 9.86 -10.54 -1.82
CA ILE A 149 9.06 -10.71 -3.05
C ILE A 149 9.27 -9.54 -4.00
N TYR A 150 9.27 -8.31 -3.49
CA TYR A 150 9.39 -7.07 -4.25
C TYR A 150 10.53 -6.21 -3.69
N PRO A 151 11.76 -6.42 -4.19
CA PRO A 151 12.87 -5.52 -3.87
C PRO A 151 12.62 -4.08 -4.32
N ASN A 152 11.73 -3.85 -5.30
CA ASN A 152 11.34 -2.52 -5.76
C ASN A 152 9.82 -2.33 -5.61
N ILE A 153 9.38 -1.26 -4.94
CA ILE A 153 7.95 -0.95 -4.73
C ILE A 153 7.66 0.48 -5.16
N PHE A 154 6.85 0.63 -6.19
CA PHE A 154 6.52 1.89 -6.81
C PHE A 154 5.06 2.23 -6.53
N ILE A 155 4.81 3.44 -6.02
CA ILE A 155 3.52 3.88 -5.51
C ILE A 155 3.08 5.12 -6.29
N ASP A 156 2.01 4.99 -7.07
CA ASP A 156 1.36 6.10 -7.78
C ASP A 156 0.22 6.69 -6.94
N GLU A 157 -0.08 7.97 -7.19
CA GLU A 157 -1.08 8.77 -6.48
C GLU A 157 -0.95 8.71 -4.95
N VAL A 158 0.28 8.90 -4.45
CA VAL A 158 0.55 8.78 -3.01
C VAL A 158 -0.32 9.70 -2.15
N GLN A 159 -0.76 10.85 -2.69
CA GLN A 159 -1.66 11.78 -1.99
C GLN A 159 -3.02 11.19 -1.63
N ASP A 160 -3.43 10.09 -2.27
CA ASP A 160 -4.68 9.40 -1.95
C ASP A 160 -4.53 8.51 -0.69
N LEU A 161 -3.28 8.16 -0.29
CA LEU A 161 -2.98 7.45 0.95
C LEU A 161 -3.29 8.29 2.19
N ALA A 162 -3.99 7.69 3.14
CA ALA A 162 -4.44 8.33 4.37
C ALA A 162 -4.53 7.34 5.55
N GLY A 163 -4.68 7.87 6.76
CA GLY A 163 -4.91 7.06 7.96
C GLY A 163 -3.79 6.04 8.22
N TYR A 164 -4.17 4.76 8.34
CA TYR A 164 -3.21 3.67 8.57
C TYR A 164 -2.37 3.30 7.34
N ASP A 165 -2.75 3.74 6.13
CA ASP A 165 -1.94 3.50 4.93
C ASP A 165 -0.58 4.20 5.03
N LEU A 166 -0.57 5.38 5.63
CA LEU A 166 0.65 6.14 5.92
C LEU A 166 1.57 5.40 6.91
N GLU A 167 1.01 4.62 7.84
CA GLU A 167 1.80 3.81 8.77
C GLU A 167 2.42 2.60 8.07
N ILE A 168 1.69 1.95 7.15
CA ILE A 168 2.26 0.93 6.25
C ILE A 168 3.40 1.54 5.42
N LEU A 169 3.23 2.76 4.92
CA LEU A 169 4.24 3.43 4.13
C LEU A 169 5.55 3.65 4.90
N LYS A 170 5.45 4.07 6.17
CA LYS A 170 6.62 4.13 7.07
C LYS A 170 7.29 2.77 7.26
N LEU A 171 6.51 1.70 7.37
CA LEU A 171 7.06 0.34 7.49
C LEU A 171 7.79 -0.06 6.22
N LEU A 172 7.25 0.26 5.04
CA LEU A 172 7.91 0.03 3.75
C LEU A 172 9.21 0.84 3.61
N PHE A 173 9.23 2.11 4.05
CA PHE A 173 10.44 2.94 4.02
C PHE A 173 11.58 2.40 4.88
N ASN A 174 11.24 1.70 5.96
CA ASN A 174 12.20 1.05 6.86
C ASN A 174 12.51 -0.40 6.47
N SER A 175 11.87 -0.92 5.42
CA SER A 175 12.09 -2.27 4.91
C SER A 175 13.36 -2.36 4.07
N SER A 176 13.69 -3.53 3.47
CA SER A 176 14.84 -3.66 2.58
C SER A 176 14.59 -3.19 1.13
N SER A 177 13.34 -2.89 0.75
CA SER A 177 12.95 -2.52 -0.62
C SER A 177 13.30 -1.08 -1.02
N ASP A 178 13.66 -0.87 -2.28
CA ASP A 178 13.75 0.46 -2.90
C ASP A 178 12.34 0.98 -3.20
N ILE A 179 12.02 2.18 -2.71
CA ILE A 179 10.67 2.75 -2.79
C ILE A 179 10.68 4.00 -3.66
N LEU A 180 9.84 4.01 -4.69
CA LEU A 180 9.60 5.18 -5.54
C LEU A 180 8.14 5.61 -5.41
N LEU A 181 7.91 6.83 -4.99
CA LEU A 181 6.57 7.40 -4.88
C LEU A 181 6.41 8.54 -5.86
N VAL A 182 5.23 8.63 -6.47
CA VAL A 182 4.83 9.77 -7.27
C VAL A 182 3.46 10.27 -6.80
N GLY A 183 3.25 11.59 -6.85
CA GLY A 183 1.97 12.18 -6.51
C GLY A 183 1.88 13.68 -6.79
N ASP A 184 0.66 14.20 -6.73
CA ASP A 184 0.38 15.63 -6.78
C ASP A 184 -0.43 16.05 -5.53
N PRO A 185 0.20 16.73 -4.55
CA PRO A 185 -0.47 17.20 -3.35
C PRO A 185 -1.69 18.11 -3.63
N ARG A 186 -1.73 18.76 -4.80
CA ARG A 186 -2.83 19.66 -5.19
C ARG A 186 -4.05 18.92 -5.75
N GLN A 187 -3.93 17.63 -6.06
CA GLN A 187 -5.01 16.82 -6.64
C GLN A 187 -5.62 15.80 -5.68
N GLY A 188 -5.30 15.86 -4.38
CA GLY A 188 -5.86 14.95 -3.38
C GLY A 188 -7.39 15.03 -3.32
N THR A 189 -8.06 14.20 -4.11
CA THR A 189 -9.53 14.19 -4.27
C THR A 189 -10.13 12.94 -3.64
N TYR A 190 -9.36 11.86 -3.49
CA TYR A 190 -9.74 10.63 -2.81
C TYR A 190 -8.90 10.42 -1.54
N SER A 191 -9.48 9.77 -0.53
CA SER A 191 -8.77 9.43 0.71
C SER A 191 -9.02 7.96 1.00
N THR A 192 -7.94 7.18 1.14
CA THR A 192 -8.02 5.73 1.40
C THR A 192 -8.64 5.36 2.73
N ASN A 193 -8.63 6.30 3.69
CA ASN A 193 -9.03 6.03 5.05
C ASN A 193 -9.62 7.27 5.76
N ASN A 194 -10.82 7.10 6.33
CA ASN A 194 -11.49 8.10 7.17
C ASN A 194 -11.20 7.92 8.68
N ALA A 195 -10.29 7.02 9.06
CA ALA A 195 -9.87 6.82 10.44
C ALA A 195 -9.23 8.08 11.04
N ARG A 196 -9.42 8.28 12.36
CA ARG A 196 -8.96 9.47 13.08
C ARG A 196 -7.42 9.64 13.12
N LYS A 197 -6.66 8.56 12.92
CA LYS A 197 -5.19 8.57 12.99
C LYS A 197 -4.62 9.31 11.77
N ASN A 198 -3.61 10.16 11.98
CA ASN A 198 -2.95 10.95 10.92
C ASN A 198 -3.89 11.89 10.13
N ASN A 199 -5.06 12.24 10.65
CA ASN A 199 -6.03 13.12 9.97
C ASN A 199 -5.46 14.47 9.50
N LYS A 200 -4.37 14.94 10.10
CA LYS A 200 -3.69 16.19 9.74
C LYS A 200 -2.92 16.14 8.41
N PHE A 201 -2.63 14.96 7.86
CA PHE A 201 -1.80 14.79 6.66
C PHE A 201 -2.61 14.45 5.39
N LYS A 202 -3.91 14.76 5.36
CA LYS A 202 -4.72 14.53 4.15
C LYS A 202 -4.33 15.49 3.03
N GLN A 203 -4.41 15.01 1.78
CA GLN A 203 -4.32 15.82 0.56
C GLN A 203 -3.01 16.64 0.48
N SER A 204 -3.11 17.97 0.42
CA SER A 204 -1.99 18.90 0.26
C SER A 204 -0.97 18.85 1.40
N GLN A 205 -1.35 18.32 2.57
CA GLN A 205 -0.46 18.19 3.72
C GLN A 205 0.35 16.89 3.73
N ILE A 206 0.15 15.99 2.76
CA ILE A 206 0.93 14.75 2.69
C ILE A 206 2.42 15.02 2.47
N THR A 207 2.80 16.17 1.90
CA THR A 207 4.21 16.57 1.75
C THR A 207 4.93 16.74 3.07
N TYR A 208 4.23 17.12 4.16
CA TYR A 208 4.80 17.21 5.50
C TYR A 208 4.96 15.85 6.20
N PHE A 209 4.46 14.78 5.59
CA PHE A 209 4.61 13.42 6.11
C PHE A 209 5.93 12.77 5.66
N PHE A 210 6.47 13.20 4.52
CA PHE A 210 7.68 12.67 3.90
C PHE A 210 8.94 13.36 4.38
#